data_AF-A0A800LU23-F1
#
_entry.id   AF-A0A800LU23-F1
#
_cell.length_a   1.000
_cell.length_b   1.000
_cell.length_c   1.000
_cell.angle_alpha   90.00
_cell.angle_beta   90.00
_cell.angle_gamma   90.00
#
_symmetry.space_group_name_H-M   'P 1'
#
loop_
_entity.id
_entity.type
_entity.pdbx_description
1 polymer ?
#
loop_
_entity_poly.entity_id
_entity_poly.type
_entity_poly.pdbx_seq_one_letter_code
_entity_poly.pdbx_strand_id
1 'polypeptide(L)'
;MKSVIVDGQPIPFEEGDRVLVAMLRGQRHPTGGGCLCLGGDCPHCLATVDGVSYVRTCQVSACPGMVIEREHLYGRLPPLLRDGSDDVSQQDEVAVCNLHCDIVVIGGGALLLLGLIDRHLLLHIIEIY
;
A
#
# COMPACT_ATOMS: atom_id res chain seq x y z
N MET A 1 -8.14 21.78 4.56
CA MET A 1 -8.74 20.42 4.55
C MET A 1 -7.92 19.57 3.60
N LYS A 2 -7.39 18.42 4.04
CA LYS A 2 -6.61 17.51 3.19
C LYS A 2 -7.56 16.56 2.47
N SER A 3 -7.28 16.23 1.22
CA SER A 3 -8.12 15.33 0.42
C SER A 3 -7.30 14.51 -0.56
N VAL A 4 -7.77 13.31 -0.83
CA VAL A 4 -7.37 12.51 -2.01
C VAL A 4 -8.45 12.64 -3.08
N ILE A 5 -8.12 12.36 -4.34
CA ILE A 5 -9.02 12.46 -5.49
C ILE A 5 -9.36 11.05 -5.95
N VAL A 6 -10.61 10.60 -5.73
CA VAL A 6 -11.07 9.26 -6.12
C VAL A 6 -12.02 9.38 -7.31
N ASP A 7 -11.65 8.81 -8.45
CA ASP A 7 -12.38 8.91 -9.72
C ASP A 7 -12.79 10.36 -10.06
N GLY A 8 -11.84 11.28 -9.88
CA GLY A 8 -12.04 12.72 -10.11
C GLY A 8 -12.84 13.46 -9.03
N GLN A 9 -13.24 12.80 -7.94
CA GLN A 9 -13.98 13.43 -6.84
C GLN A 9 -13.10 13.57 -5.60
N PRO A 10 -12.97 14.77 -5.01
CA PRO A 10 -12.20 14.94 -3.78
C PRO A 10 -12.93 14.30 -2.60
N ILE A 11 -12.22 13.50 -1.81
CA ILE A 11 -12.70 12.96 -0.53
C ILE A 11 -11.75 13.37 0.61
N PRO A 12 -12.27 13.77 1.78
CA PRO A 12 -11.45 14.14 2.91
C PRO A 12 -10.78 12.91 3.55
N PHE A 13 -9.62 13.13 4.18
CA PHE A 13 -8.95 12.14 5.01
C PHE A 13 -8.36 12.78 6.27
N GLU A 14 -8.08 11.95 7.28
CA GLU A 14 -7.49 12.26 8.58
C GLU A 14 -6.02 11.86 8.63
N GLU A 15 -5.23 12.51 9.48
CA GLU A 15 -3.81 12.20 9.63
C GLU A 15 -3.61 10.73 10.04
N GLY A 16 -2.65 10.04 9.39
CA GLY A 16 -2.38 8.62 9.63
C GLY A 16 -3.29 7.65 8.88
N ASP A 17 -4.26 8.15 8.11
CA ASP A 17 -5.09 7.28 7.29
C ASP A 17 -4.31 6.50 6.25
N ARG A 18 -4.78 5.27 6.02
CA ARG A 18 -4.52 4.56 4.77
C ARG A 18 -5.56 4.98 3.72
N VAL A 19 -5.18 4.98 2.45
CA VAL A 19 -6.04 5.35 1.32
C VAL A 19 -7.38 4.62 1.37
N LEU A 20 -7.37 3.31 1.65
CA LEU A 20 -8.60 2.52 1.77
C LEU A 20 -9.54 3.06 2.86
N VAL A 21 -9.01 3.45 4.02
CA VAL A 21 -9.83 3.93 5.16
C VAL A 21 -10.51 5.25 4.80
N ALA A 22 -9.78 6.16 4.14
CA ALA A 22 -10.35 7.40 3.61
C ALA A 22 -11.47 7.12 2.60
N MET A 23 -11.23 6.20 1.66
CA MET A 23 -12.23 5.77 0.69
C MET A 23 -13.50 5.21 1.34
N LEU A 24 -13.36 4.34 2.34
CA LEU A 24 -14.51 3.75 3.04
C LEU A 24 -15.33 4.80 3.81
N ARG A 25 -14.69 5.75 4.52
CA ARG A 25 -15.40 6.87 5.15
C ARG A 25 -16.12 7.75 4.13
N GLY A 26 -15.51 7.94 2.96
CA GLY A 26 -16.11 8.63 1.81
C GLY A 26 -17.15 7.81 1.03
N GLN A 27 -17.53 6.62 1.52
CA GLN A 27 -18.46 5.69 0.86
C GLN A 27 -18.03 5.29 -0.56
N ARG A 28 -16.71 5.25 -0.81
CA ARG A 28 -16.10 4.79 -2.07
C ARG A 28 -15.51 3.40 -1.86
N HIS A 29 -16.25 2.36 -2.25
CA HIS A 29 -15.72 1.01 -2.14
C HIS A 29 -14.66 0.75 -3.24
N PRO A 30 -13.48 0.18 -2.93
CA PRO A 30 -12.40 -0.03 -3.91
C PRO A 30 -12.74 -1.05 -5.01
N THR A 31 -13.72 -1.92 -4.77
CA THR A 31 -14.19 -2.98 -5.68
C THR A 31 -15.72 -3.16 -5.54
N GLY A 32 -16.31 -4.02 -6.38
CA GLY A 32 -17.75 -4.33 -6.41
C GLY A 32 -18.30 -5.14 -5.22
N GLY A 33 -17.60 -5.17 -4.08
CA GLY A 33 -17.96 -5.90 -2.87
C GLY A 33 -17.06 -7.12 -2.64
N GLY A 34 -16.59 -7.26 -1.40
CA GLY A 34 -15.70 -8.33 -0.96
C GLY A 34 -15.18 -8.08 0.46
N CYS A 35 -14.75 -9.12 1.16
CA CYS A 35 -14.23 -8.99 2.52
C CYS A 35 -12.84 -8.32 2.52
N LEU A 36 -12.66 -7.22 3.24
CA LEU A 36 -11.41 -6.48 3.31
C LEU A 36 -10.53 -7.01 4.45
N CYS A 37 -9.29 -7.41 4.14
CA CYS A 37 -8.35 -7.92 5.15
C CYS A 37 -7.65 -6.83 5.96
N LEU A 38 -7.54 -5.61 5.41
CA LEU A 38 -6.76 -4.50 5.97
C LEU A 38 -5.27 -4.80 6.24
N GLY A 39 -4.75 -5.94 5.77
CA GLY A 39 -3.37 -6.38 6.00
C GLY A 39 -2.52 -6.56 4.73
N GLY A 40 -3.08 -6.29 3.55
CA GLY A 40 -2.37 -6.46 2.29
C GLY A 40 -2.48 -7.87 1.67
N ASP A 41 -3.16 -8.83 2.28
CA ASP A 41 -3.26 -10.19 1.73
C ASP A 41 -4.36 -10.34 0.67
N CYS A 42 -5.52 -9.71 0.88
CA CYS A 42 -6.67 -9.86 -0.02
C CYS A 42 -6.55 -8.96 -1.27
N PRO A 43 -7.14 -9.36 -2.42
CA PRO A 43 -7.13 -8.56 -3.64
C PRO A 43 -8.28 -7.54 -3.70
N HIS A 44 -9.10 -7.42 -2.67
CA HIS A 44 -10.36 -6.65 -2.74
C HIS A 44 -10.19 -5.13 -2.60
N CYS A 45 -8.98 -4.64 -2.34
CA CYS A 45 -8.67 -3.22 -2.18
C CYS A 45 -7.76 -2.64 -3.27
N LEU A 46 -7.62 -3.35 -4.39
CA LEU A 46 -6.76 -2.93 -5.49
C LEU A 46 -7.36 -1.73 -6.23
N ALA A 47 -6.51 -0.77 -6.58
CA ALA A 47 -6.81 0.41 -7.38
C ALA A 47 -5.53 0.87 -8.10
N THR A 48 -5.65 1.75 -9.08
CA THR A 48 -4.49 2.55 -9.54
C THR A 48 -4.33 3.74 -8.62
N VAL A 49 -3.11 3.98 -8.13
CA VAL A 49 -2.78 5.12 -7.27
C VAL A 49 -1.63 5.88 -7.91
N ASP A 50 -1.84 7.16 -8.22
CA ASP A 50 -0.87 8.03 -8.90
C ASP A 50 -0.24 7.39 -10.15
N GLY A 51 -1.07 6.67 -10.93
CA GLY A 51 -0.64 5.97 -12.15
C GLY A 51 -0.04 4.57 -11.94
N VAL A 52 0.17 4.13 -10.70
CA VAL A 52 0.67 2.78 -10.39
C VAL A 52 -0.50 1.82 -10.24
N SER A 53 -0.61 0.86 -11.16
CA SER A 53 -1.65 -0.17 -11.17
C SER A 53 -1.52 -1.18 -10.01
N TYR A 54 -2.64 -1.80 -9.65
CA TYR A 54 -2.70 -2.92 -8.68
C TYR A 54 -2.15 -2.57 -7.28
N VAL A 55 -2.27 -1.31 -6.88
CA VAL A 55 -1.84 -0.86 -5.56
C VAL A 55 -2.83 -1.30 -4.50
N ARG A 56 -2.30 -1.88 -3.43
CA ARG A 56 -3.09 -2.27 -2.24
C ARG A 56 -3.36 -1.02 -1.42
N THR A 57 -4.51 -0.39 -1.64
CA THR A 57 -4.89 0.87 -0.98
C THR A 57 -4.92 0.78 0.56
N CYS A 58 -4.98 -0.43 1.14
CA CYS A 58 -4.85 -0.62 2.59
C CYS A 58 -3.43 -0.42 3.15
N GLN A 59 -2.39 -0.51 2.32
CA GLN A 59 -0.98 -0.34 2.73
C GLN A 59 -0.43 1.05 2.41
N VAL A 60 -1.15 1.86 1.62
CA VAL A 60 -0.70 3.18 1.20
C VAL A 60 -1.22 4.25 2.14
N SER A 61 -0.34 5.12 2.63
CA SER A 61 -0.72 6.30 3.41
C SER A 61 -1.44 7.33 2.54
N ALA A 62 -2.53 7.91 3.03
CA ALA A 62 -3.25 8.95 2.32
C ALA A 62 -2.47 10.27 2.37
N CYS A 63 -2.19 10.84 1.19
CA CYS A 63 -1.48 12.10 1.03
C CYS A 63 -2.33 13.12 0.27
N PRO A 64 -2.23 14.44 0.57
CA PRO A 64 -3.02 15.43 -0.14
C PRO A 64 -2.73 15.43 -1.64
N GLY A 65 -3.77 15.43 -2.47
CA GLY A 65 -3.65 15.50 -3.94
C GLY A 65 -3.42 14.17 -4.63
N MET A 66 -3.21 13.07 -3.88
CA MET A 66 -3.11 11.72 -4.43
C MET A 66 -4.35 11.38 -5.28
N VAL A 67 -4.13 10.75 -6.43
CA VAL A 67 -5.17 10.36 -7.38
C VAL A 67 -5.38 8.85 -7.33
N ILE A 68 -6.63 8.43 -7.19
CA ILE A 68 -7.03 7.03 -7.10
C ILE A 68 -8.09 6.76 -8.15
N GLU A 69 -7.86 5.73 -8.95
CA GLU A 69 -8.77 5.28 -10.00
C GLU A 69 -9.23 3.87 -9.70
N ARG A 70 -10.54 3.63 -9.81
CA ARG A 70 -11.18 2.35 -9.51
C ARG A 70 -11.61 1.66 -10.80
N GLU A 71 -10.72 0.85 -11.36
CA GLU A 71 -10.88 0.25 -12.70
C GLU A 71 -12.05 -0.74 -12.79
N HIS A 72 -12.38 -1.39 -11.67
CA HIS A 72 -13.49 -2.35 -11.60
C HIS A 72 -14.84 -1.73 -12.02
N LEU A 73 -15.02 -0.40 -11.83
CA LEU A 73 -16.24 0.31 -12.23
C LEU A 73 -16.43 0.30 -13.75
N TYR A 74 -15.36 0.13 -14.51
CA TYR A 74 -15.37 0.16 -15.97
C TYR A 74 -15.28 -1.25 -16.58
N GLY A 75 -15.31 -2.31 -15.76
CA GLY A 75 -15.13 -3.69 -16.22
C GLY A 75 -13.76 -3.94 -16.84
N ARG A 76 -12.76 -3.11 -16.51
CA ARG A 76 -11.39 -3.22 -17.02
C ARG A 76 -10.47 -3.72 -15.93
N LEU A 77 -9.45 -4.47 -16.33
CA LEU A 77 -8.31 -4.74 -15.48
C LEU A 77 -7.34 -3.55 -15.58
N PRO A 78 -6.70 -3.12 -14.47
CA PRO A 78 -5.61 -2.17 -14.55
C PRO A 78 -4.55 -2.66 -15.54
N PRO A 79 -3.92 -1.77 -16.32
CA PRO A 79 -2.86 -2.20 -17.22
C PRO A 79 -1.72 -2.81 -16.39
N LEU A 80 -1.24 -3.98 -16.80
CA LEU A 80 0.03 -4.48 -16.30
C LEU A 80 1.13 -3.55 -16.82
N LEU A 81 2.09 -3.21 -15.97
CA LEU A 81 3.36 -2.65 -16.41
C LEU A 81 4.11 -3.74 -17.23
N ARG A 82 3.82 -3.90 -18.52
CA ARG A 82 4.47 -4.87 -19.44
C ARG A 82 4.49 -4.20 -20.81
N ASP A 83 5.63 -3.98 -21.46
CA ASP A 83 6.65 -4.97 -21.83
C ASP A 83 7.97 -4.30 -22.30
N GLY A 84 8.56 -3.41 -21.51
CA GLY A 84 9.88 -2.84 -21.84
C GLY A 84 9.88 -1.89 -23.05
N SER A 85 8.70 -1.49 -23.53
CA SER A 85 8.48 -0.38 -24.46
C SER A 85 8.14 0.94 -23.74
N ASP A 86 7.80 0.86 -22.45
CA ASP A 86 7.71 2.01 -21.56
C ASP A 86 9.11 2.53 -21.25
N ASP A 87 9.25 3.84 -21.20
CA ASP A 87 10.50 4.54 -20.90
C ASP A 87 11.04 4.09 -19.52
N VAL A 88 11.93 3.08 -19.54
CA VAL A 88 12.58 2.47 -18.37
C VAL A 88 13.39 3.50 -17.56
N SER A 89 13.51 4.73 -18.06
CA SER A 89 14.22 5.85 -17.43
C SER A 89 13.58 6.40 -16.15
N GLN A 90 12.39 5.92 -15.75
CA GLN A 90 11.74 6.27 -14.48
C GLN A 90 11.65 5.12 -13.46
N GLN A 91 12.48 4.08 -13.57
CA GLN A 91 12.70 3.25 -12.39
C GLN A 91 13.47 4.09 -11.37
N ASP A 92 12.77 4.55 -10.32
CA ASP A 92 13.43 5.12 -9.15
C ASP A 92 14.60 4.22 -8.77
N GLU A 93 15.77 4.81 -8.55
CA GLU A 93 16.97 4.05 -8.18
C GLU A 93 16.72 3.36 -6.84
N VAL A 94 16.41 2.06 -6.89
CA VAL A 94 16.19 1.27 -5.69
C VAL A 94 17.54 0.96 -5.08
N ALA A 95 17.85 1.61 -3.95
CA ALA A 95 19.05 1.31 -3.18
C ALA A 95 18.98 -0.14 -2.66
N VAL A 96 19.91 -0.98 -3.11
CA VAL A 96 20.06 -2.35 -2.65
C VAL A 96 21.26 -2.43 -1.70
N CYS A 97 21.11 -3.11 -0.57
CA CYS A 97 22.21 -3.40 0.34
C CYS A 97 22.25 -4.90 0.69
N ASN A 98 23.45 -5.43 0.86
CA ASN A 98 23.68 -6.78 1.36
C ASN A 98 24.16 -6.68 2.81
N LEU A 99 23.42 -7.29 3.74
CA LEU A 99 23.72 -7.25 5.16
C LEU A 99 23.92 -8.68 5.68
N HIS A 100 24.87 -8.85 6.58
CA HIS A 100 25.02 -10.07 7.37
C HIS A 100 24.33 -9.88 8.72
N CYS A 101 23.53 -10.86 9.14
CA CYS A 101 22.94 -10.90 10.48
C CYS A 101 22.96 -12.34 11.00
N ASP A 102 23.13 -12.50 12.31
CA ASP A 102 23.08 -13.83 12.95
C ASP A 102 21.64 -14.32 13.12
N ILE A 103 20.70 -13.39 13.34
CA ILE A 103 19.27 -13.66 13.49
C ILE A 103 18.49 -12.58 12.76
N VAL A 104 17.56 -13.01 11.91
CA VAL A 104 16.53 -12.15 11.29
C VAL A 104 15.18 -12.44 11.93
N VAL A 105 14.44 -11.39 12.22
CA VAL A 105 13.07 -11.48 12.75
C VAL A 105 12.12 -10.85 11.75
N ILE A 106 11.13 -11.62 11.29
CA ILE A 106 10.16 -11.21 10.27
C ILE A 106 8.78 -11.06 10.94
N GLY A 107 8.22 -9.86 10.85
CA GLY A 107 6.95 -9.47 11.49
C GLY A 107 7.13 -8.76 12.85
N GLY A 108 6.26 -7.78 13.13
CA GLY A 108 6.33 -6.90 14.31
C GLY A 108 5.20 -7.07 15.34
N GLY A 109 4.47 -8.19 15.30
CA GLY A 109 3.36 -8.42 16.23
C GLY A 109 3.80 -8.54 17.70
N ALA A 110 2.90 -8.26 18.64
CA ALA A 110 3.19 -8.21 20.08
C ALA A 110 3.89 -9.49 20.64
N LEU A 111 3.61 -10.65 20.06
CA LEU A 111 4.22 -11.93 20.46
C LEU A 111 5.73 -11.97 20.15
N LEU A 112 6.17 -11.31 19.07
CA LEU A 112 7.58 -11.21 18.70
C LEU A 112 8.32 -10.20 19.58
N LEU A 113 7.67 -9.09 19.95
CA LEU A 113 8.27 -8.07 20.81
C LEU A 113 8.69 -8.64 22.18
N LEU A 114 7.88 -9.55 22.74
CA LEU A 114 8.19 -10.22 24.01
C LEU A 114 9.42 -11.14 23.92
N GLY A 115 9.65 -11.81 22.78
CA GLY A 115 10.82 -12.66 22.56
C GLY A 115 12.12 -11.90 22.35
N LEU A 116 12.05 -10.60 22.04
CA LEU A 116 13.19 -9.74 21.71
C LEU A 116 13.75 -8.99 22.93
N ILE A 117 12.92 -8.71 23.94
CA ILE A 117 13.30 -7.97 25.15
C ILE A 117 14.35 -8.76 25.99
N ASP A 118 14.35 -10.09 25.92
CA ASP A 118 15.21 -10.95 26.73
C ASP A 118 16.66 -11.12 26.20
N ARG A 119 17.03 -10.60 25.01
CA ARG A 119 18.29 -11.02 24.34
C ARG A 119 19.32 -9.95 23.95
N HIS A 120 19.15 -8.66 24.29
CA HIS A 120 20.15 -7.62 23.93
C HIS A 120 20.63 -7.70 22.45
N LEU A 121 19.74 -8.03 21.52
CA LEU A 121 20.11 -8.21 20.11
C LEU A 121 20.01 -6.89 19.33
N LEU A 122 21.01 -6.62 18.49
CA LEU A 122 20.96 -5.55 17.50
C LEU A 122 19.92 -5.95 16.44
N LEU A 123 18.79 -5.25 16.41
CA LEU A 123 17.68 -5.59 15.53
C LEU A 123 17.81 -4.87 14.18
N HIS A 124 17.91 -5.66 13.11
CA HIS A 124 17.44 -5.24 11.80
C HIS A 124 15.99 -5.74 11.65
N ILE A 125 15.03 -4.86 11.97
CA ILE A 125 13.62 -5.11 11.61
C ILE A 125 13.52 -4.87 10.12
N ILE A 126 13.23 -5.93 9.36
CA ILE A 126 12.78 -5.80 7.98
C ILE A 126 11.26 -5.83 8.04
N GLU A 127 10.65 -4.65 7.96
CA GLU A 127 9.21 -4.54 7.73
C GLU A 127 8.94 -4.88 6.26
N ILE A 128 8.40 -6.07 6.03
CA ILE A 128 7.85 -6.47 4.72
C ILE A 128 6.35 -6.20 4.81
N TYR A 129 5.91 -5.05 4.32
CA TYR A 129 4.49 -4.71 4.14
C TYR A 129 4.24 -4.24 2.72
#